data_AF-A0A4R8T4S5-F1
#
_entry.id   AF-A0A4R8T4S5-F1
#
_cell.length_a   1.000
_cell.length_b   1.000
_cell.length_c   1.000
_cell.angle_alpha   90.00
_cell.angle_beta   90.00
_cell.angle_gamma   90.00
#
_symmetry.space_group_name_H-M   'P 1'
#
loop_
_entity.id
_entity.type
_entity.pdbx_description
1 polymer ?
#
loop_
_entity_poly.entity_id
_entity_poly.type
_entity_poly.pdbx_seq_one_letter_code
_entity_poly.pdbx_strand_id
1 'polypeptide(L)'
;MQGLMLKATIEGYVGVHGWEIPIEKFKDFAFWNSYINPIVYAVPPGACKMVILMFFLELNNNSKWFRWSVYLSMFVVVGSSAGILFSSIFPCSPIRSAYDLVTEGDCIDREATFKATAAFGVITDVMIICLPIPMVLSLHISTRKKVGLLALFGIGSM
;
A
#
# COMPACT_ATOMS: atom_id res chain seq x y z
N MET A 1 -10.78 -6.60 -5.34
CA MET A 1 -9.36 -6.96 -5.54
C MET A 1 -9.10 -8.47 -5.48
N GLN A 2 -9.87 -9.24 -4.71
CA GLN A 2 -9.86 -10.71 -4.77
C GLN A 2 -10.26 -11.28 -6.15
N GLY A 3 -10.99 -10.53 -6.98
CA GLY A 3 -11.46 -10.99 -8.29
C GLY A 3 -10.36 -11.32 -9.31
N LEU A 4 -9.22 -10.63 -9.31
CA LEU A 4 -8.12 -10.95 -10.23
C LEU A 4 -7.43 -12.27 -9.82
N MET A 5 -7.22 -12.46 -8.51
CA MET A 5 -6.70 -13.71 -7.96
C MET A 5 -7.69 -14.86 -8.14
N LEU A 6 -9.00 -14.62 -7.95
CA LEU A 6 -10.03 -15.61 -8.20
C LEU A 6 -10.08 -16.01 -9.67
N LYS A 7 -9.99 -15.04 -10.59
CA LYS A 7 -9.86 -15.30 -12.02
C LYS A 7 -8.59 -16.11 -12.31
N ALA A 8 -7.48 -15.78 -11.65
CA ALA A 8 -6.24 -16.50 -11.82
C ALA A 8 -6.30 -17.96 -11.30
N THR A 9 -7.03 -18.20 -10.21
CA THR A 9 -7.29 -19.55 -9.68
C THR A 9 -8.26 -20.32 -10.59
N ILE A 10 -9.33 -19.68 -11.09
CA ILE A 10 -10.33 -20.31 -11.98
C ILE A 10 -9.72 -20.69 -13.33
N GLU A 11 -8.82 -19.86 -13.87
CA GLU A 11 -8.12 -20.14 -15.13
C GLU A 11 -6.93 -21.12 -14.96
N GLY A 12 -6.67 -21.59 -13.74
CA GLY A 12 -5.68 -22.63 -13.44
C GLY A 12 -4.23 -22.15 -13.40
N TYR A 13 -3.98 -20.85 -13.17
CA TYR A 13 -2.61 -20.33 -13.07
C TYR A 13 -1.98 -20.50 -11.67
N VAL A 14 -2.82 -20.71 -10.63
CA VAL A 14 -2.39 -20.82 -9.23
C VAL A 14 -2.73 -22.21 -8.72
N GLY A 15 -1.72 -23.00 -8.33
CA GLY A 15 -1.87 -24.36 -7.80
C GLY A 15 -1.47 -25.50 -8.74
N VAL A 16 -1.00 -25.17 -9.95
CA VAL A 16 -0.45 -26.12 -10.91
C VAL A 16 1.07 -25.93 -10.99
N HIS A 17 1.83 -27.00 -11.19
CA HIS A 17 3.28 -26.85 -11.27
C HIS A 17 3.69 -26.05 -12.52
N GLY A 18 4.61 -25.11 -12.35
CA GLY A 18 4.97 -24.13 -13.40
C GLY A 18 5.47 -24.74 -14.72
N TRP A 19 5.88 -26.01 -14.72
CA TRP A 19 6.32 -26.75 -15.92
C TRP A 19 5.16 -27.28 -16.78
N GLU A 20 3.92 -27.28 -16.28
CA GLU A 20 2.73 -27.74 -17.01
C GLU A 20 2.01 -26.59 -17.74
N ILE A 21 2.44 -25.35 -17.52
CA ILE A 21 1.80 -24.16 -18.09
C ILE A 21 2.41 -23.86 -19.46
N PRO A 22 1.61 -23.83 -20.55
CA PRO A 22 2.12 -23.45 -21.86
C PRO A 22 2.64 -22.01 -21.85
N ILE A 23 3.76 -21.77 -22.56
CA ILE A 23 4.54 -20.53 -22.51
C ILE A 23 3.69 -19.29 -22.84
N GLU A 24 2.71 -19.41 -23.74
CA GLU A 24 1.79 -18.32 -24.07
C GLU A 24 0.90 -17.91 -22.88
N LYS A 25 0.36 -18.89 -22.15
CA LYS A 25 -0.41 -18.64 -20.92
C LYS A 25 0.46 -18.08 -19.80
N PHE A 26 1.74 -18.43 -19.76
CA PHE A 26 2.68 -17.89 -18.77
C PHE A 26 2.95 -16.40 -18.99
N LYS A 27 3.06 -15.93 -20.24
CA LYS A 27 3.25 -14.50 -20.55
C LYS A 27 2.03 -13.66 -20.11
N ASP A 28 0.82 -14.14 -20.39
CA ASP A 28 -0.41 -13.47 -19.97
C ASP A 28 -0.53 -13.43 -18.44
N PHE A 29 -0.20 -14.54 -17.77
CA PHE A 29 -0.15 -14.58 -16.31
C PHE A 29 0.90 -13.61 -15.73
N ALA A 30 2.11 -13.59 -16.29
CA ALA A 30 3.16 -12.67 -15.86
C ALA A 30 2.73 -11.21 -16.03
N PHE A 31 2.11 -10.87 -17.16
CA PHE A 31 1.60 -9.52 -17.39
C PHE A 31 0.49 -9.13 -16.40
N TRP A 32 -0.58 -9.92 -16.28
CA TRP A 32 -1.72 -9.58 -15.41
C TRP A 32 -1.38 -9.65 -13.92
N ASN A 33 -0.73 -10.73 -13.50
CA ASN A 33 -0.49 -10.99 -12.08
C ASN A 33 0.81 -10.40 -11.57
N SER A 34 1.86 -10.35 -12.40
CA SER A 34 3.17 -9.89 -11.94
C SER A 34 3.41 -8.41 -12.23
N TYR A 35 2.75 -7.82 -13.24
CA TYR A 35 2.90 -6.41 -13.59
C TYR A 35 1.69 -5.56 -13.18
N ILE A 36 0.47 -5.91 -13.61
CA ILE A 36 -0.73 -5.08 -13.34
C ILE A 36 -1.15 -5.15 -11.87
N ASN A 37 -1.16 -6.33 -11.27
CA ASN A 37 -1.61 -6.53 -9.90
C ASN A 37 -0.92 -5.62 -8.85
N PRO A 38 0.42 -5.55 -8.73
CA PRO A 38 1.06 -4.70 -7.73
C PRO A 38 0.74 -3.21 -7.90
N ILE A 39 0.59 -2.72 -9.14
CA ILE A 39 0.22 -1.32 -9.41
C ILE A 39 -1.18 -1.04 -8.86
N VAL A 40 -2.13 -1.93 -9.13
CA VAL A 40 -3.52 -1.79 -8.66
C VAL A 40 -3.60 -1.89 -7.14
N TYR A 41 -2.79 -2.76 -6.52
CA TYR A 41 -2.77 -2.95 -5.06
C TYR A 41 -2.08 -1.82 -4.29
N ALA A 42 -1.18 -1.05 -4.91
CA ALA A 42 -0.44 0.02 -4.25
C ALA A 42 -1.30 1.29 -3.97
N VAL A 43 -2.37 1.51 -4.73
CA VAL A 43 -3.19 2.74 -4.66
C VAL A 43 -4.11 2.82 -3.41
N PRO A 44 -4.88 1.78 -3.06
CA PRO A 44 -5.85 1.85 -1.97
C PRO A 44 -5.26 2.21 -0.60
N PRO A 45 -4.13 1.64 -0.16
CA PRO A 45 -3.56 1.92 1.16
C PRO A 45 -3.24 3.41 1.35
N GLY A 46 -2.68 4.06 0.33
CA GLY A 46 -2.40 5.50 0.36
C GLY A 46 -3.67 6.33 0.43
N ALA A 47 -4.69 5.98 -0.36
CA ALA A 47 -5.97 6.69 -0.37
C ALA A 47 -6.68 6.63 1.00
N CYS A 48 -6.73 5.46 1.63
CA CYS A 48 -7.33 5.29 2.95
C CYS A 48 -6.63 6.17 4.01
N LYS A 49 -5.28 6.20 4.00
CA LYS A 49 -4.49 7.01 4.94
C LYS A 49 -4.74 8.51 4.75
N MET A 50 -4.87 8.97 3.51
CA MET A 50 -5.19 10.37 3.20
C MET A 50 -6.56 10.78 3.76
N VAL A 51 -7.58 9.93 3.64
CA VAL A 51 -8.92 10.19 4.21
C VAL A 51 -8.85 10.34 5.73
N ILE A 52 -8.10 9.46 6.42
CA ILE A 52 -7.93 9.53 7.88
C ILE A 52 -7.23 10.83 8.28
N LEU A 53 -6.17 11.22 7.57
CA LEU A 53 -5.43 12.45 7.86
C LEU A 53 -6.27 13.71 7.60
N MET A 54 -7.09 13.73 6.55
CA MET A 54 -8.05 14.81 6.30
C MET A 54 -9.07 14.92 7.44
N PHE A 55 -9.62 13.79 7.88
CA PHE A 55 -10.53 13.75 9.02
C PHE A 55 -9.87 14.30 10.30
N PHE A 56 -8.59 14.00 10.53
CA PHE A 56 -7.84 14.57 11.66
C PHE A 56 -7.66 16.08 11.56
N LEU A 57 -7.38 16.64 10.38
CA LEU A 57 -7.31 18.10 10.19
C LEU A 57 -8.64 18.78 10.52
N GLU A 58 -9.77 18.22 10.07
CA GLU A 58 -11.10 18.75 10.36
C GLU A 58 -11.44 18.66 11.85
N LEU A 59 -11.05 17.56 12.51
CA LEU A 59 -11.33 17.31 13.92
C LEU A 59 -10.63 18.28 14.88
N ASN A 60 -9.48 18.86 14.48
CA ASN A 60 -8.69 19.74 15.33
C ASN A 60 -7.87 20.77 14.57
N ASN A 61 -8.54 21.71 13.89
CA ASN A 61 -7.88 22.76 13.12
C ASN A 61 -7.30 23.91 13.98
N ASN A 62 -7.50 23.90 15.30
CA ASN A 62 -7.20 25.05 16.15
C ASN A 62 -5.72 25.13 16.60
N SER A 63 -5.01 23.99 16.69
CA SER A 63 -3.60 23.96 17.13
C SER A 63 -2.64 23.93 15.94
N LYS A 64 -1.74 24.93 15.86
CA LYS A 64 -0.72 25.02 14.79
C LYS A 64 0.22 23.82 14.78
N TRP A 65 0.67 23.37 15.96
CA TRP A 65 1.58 22.21 16.08
C TRP A 65 0.94 20.94 15.52
N PHE A 66 -0.34 20.71 15.82
CA PHE A 66 -1.09 19.56 15.33
C PHE A 66 -1.23 19.58 13.79
N ARG A 67 -1.54 20.74 13.20
CA ARG A 67 -1.61 20.87 11.73
C ARG A 67 -0.29 20.53 11.05
N TRP A 68 0.84 21.01 11.58
CA TRP A 68 2.16 20.69 11.04
C TRP A 68 2.46 19.18 11.11
N SER A 69 2.12 18.52 12.22
CA SER A 69 2.29 17.06 12.35
C SER A 69 1.44 16.28 11.34
N VAL A 70 0.20 16.70 11.08
CA VAL A 70 -0.65 16.07 10.05
C VAL A 70 -0.08 16.31 8.65
N TYR A 71 0.35 17.53 8.31
CA TYR A 71 0.95 17.82 7.01
C TYR A 71 2.24 17.02 6.77
N LEU A 72 3.09 16.88 7.80
CA LEU A 72 4.27 16.02 7.74
C LEU A 72 3.89 14.57 7.45
N SER A 73 2.87 14.05 8.12
CA SER A 73 2.41 12.67 7.91
C SER A 73 1.80 12.47 6.52
N MET A 74 1.04 13.45 6.01
CA MET A 74 0.55 13.45 4.63
C MET A 74 1.71 13.40 3.63
N PHE A 75 2.75 14.21 3.84
CA PHE A 75 3.92 14.21 2.98
C PHE A 75 4.61 12.85 2.95
N VAL A 76 4.80 12.21 4.11
CA VAL A 76 5.40 10.87 4.21
C VAL A 76 4.55 9.80 3.52
N VAL A 77 3.22 9.83 3.71
CA VAL A 77 2.30 8.87 3.07
C VAL A 77 2.30 9.03 1.55
N VAL A 78 2.24 10.26 1.05
CA VAL A 78 2.27 10.53 -0.40
C VAL A 78 3.62 10.14 -0.99
N GLY A 79 4.73 10.49 -0.33
CA GLY A 79 6.07 10.16 -0.78
C GLY A 79 6.32 8.65 -0.86
N SER A 80 5.95 7.92 0.20
CA SER A 80 6.05 6.46 0.23
C SER A 80 5.16 5.80 -0.83
N SER A 81 3.90 6.23 -0.96
CA SER A 81 2.96 5.71 -1.98
C SER A 81 3.47 5.97 -3.40
N ALA A 82 3.98 7.17 -3.68
CA ALA A 82 4.59 7.49 -4.97
C ALA A 82 5.81 6.61 -5.24
N GLY A 83 6.72 6.44 -4.27
CA GLY A 83 7.90 5.58 -4.42
C GLY A 83 7.57 4.12 -4.73
N ILE A 84 6.55 3.57 -4.05
CA ILE A 84 6.05 2.21 -4.31
C ILE A 84 5.44 2.11 -5.71
N LEU A 85 4.64 3.10 -6.12
CA LEU A 85 4.06 3.14 -7.46
C LEU A 85 5.13 3.22 -8.55
N PHE A 86 6.13 4.08 -8.39
CA PHE A 86 7.24 4.18 -9.34
C PHE A 86 8.02 2.86 -9.43
N SER A 87 8.32 2.23 -8.30
CA SER A 87 8.99 0.92 -8.27
C SER A 87 8.14 -0.18 -8.92
N SER A 88 6.81 -0.07 -8.84
CA SER A 88 5.88 -1.02 -9.45
C SER A 88 5.67 -0.80 -10.95
N ILE A 89 5.79 0.44 -11.44
CA ILE A 89 5.70 0.80 -12.86
C ILE A 89 7.02 0.53 -13.59
N PHE A 90 8.15 0.75 -12.92
CA PHE A 90 9.49 0.52 -13.44
C PHE A 90 10.21 -0.61 -12.68
N PRO A 91 9.65 -1.84 -12.66
CA PRO A 91 10.28 -2.94 -11.93
C PRO A 91 11.55 -3.46 -12.61
N CYS A 92 11.70 -3.23 -13.92
CA CYS A 92 12.86 -3.66 -14.71
C CYS A 92 13.33 -2.57 -15.65
N SER A 93 14.63 -2.58 -15.96
CA SER A 93 15.25 -1.77 -17.00
C SER A 93 15.90 -2.70 -18.03
N PRO A 94 15.32 -2.86 -19.24
CA PRO A 94 14.11 -2.22 -19.77
C PRO A 94 12.78 -2.80 -19.24
N ILE A 95 11.71 -1.99 -19.23
CA ILE A 95 10.36 -2.38 -18.74
C ILE A 95 9.81 -3.64 -19.44
N ARG A 96 10.20 -3.87 -20.70
CA ARG A 96 9.76 -5.05 -21.47
C ARG A 96 10.18 -6.37 -20.83
N SER A 97 11.31 -6.39 -20.12
CA SER A 97 11.79 -7.57 -19.39
C SER A 97 10.89 -7.95 -18.21
N ALA A 98 9.97 -7.07 -17.79
CA ALA A 98 9.03 -7.38 -16.72
C ALA A 98 7.96 -8.42 -17.13
N TYR A 99 7.68 -8.57 -18.43
CA TYR A 99 6.64 -9.47 -18.94
C TYR A 99 7.09 -10.35 -20.12
N ASP A 100 8.21 -10.03 -20.77
CA ASP A 100 8.75 -10.84 -21.86
C ASP A 100 10.05 -11.54 -21.46
N LEU A 101 9.97 -12.87 -21.32
CA LEU A 101 11.08 -13.75 -20.93
C LEU A 101 12.24 -13.78 -21.95
N VAL A 102 12.01 -13.25 -23.15
CA VAL A 102 13.00 -13.24 -24.25
C VAL A 102 13.94 -12.04 -24.14
N THR A 103 13.54 -10.98 -23.43
CA THR A 103 14.34 -9.75 -23.32
C THR A 103 15.16 -9.78 -22.04
N GLU A 104 16.48 -9.97 -22.13
CA GLU A 104 17.39 -9.81 -20.99
C GLU A 104 17.36 -8.35 -20.49
N GLY A 105 17.18 -8.20 -19.18
CA GLY A 105 17.11 -6.90 -18.51
C GLY A 105 17.36 -7.07 -17.02
N ASP A 106 17.76 -5.98 -16.37
CA ASP A 106 17.99 -5.98 -14.94
C ASP A 106 16.70 -5.60 -14.21
N CYS A 107 16.30 -6.43 -13.26
CA CYS A 107 15.01 -6.32 -12.56
C CYS A 107 15.24 -6.17 -11.06
N ILE A 108 14.42 -5.33 -10.43
CA ILE A 108 14.39 -5.18 -8.99
C ILE A 108 13.88 -6.48 -8.35
N ASP A 109 14.49 -6.85 -7.22
CA ASP A 109 14.05 -7.96 -6.39
C ASP A 109 12.64 -7.70 -5.84
N ARG A 110 11.72 -8.60 -6.20
CA ARG A 110 10.32 -8.56 -5.75
C ARG A 110 10.18 -8.72 -4.25
N GLU A 111 10.99 -9.60 -3.63
CA GLU A 111 10.95 -9.77 -2.19
C GLU A 111 11.41 -8.51 -1.47
N ALA A 112 12.49 -7.89 -1.96
CA ALA A 112 13.00 -6.65 -1.38
C ALA A 112 11.95 -5.53 -1.46
N THR A 113 11.29 -5.39 -2.61
CA THR A 113 10.23 -4.39 -2.82
C THR A 113 9.02 -4.66 -1.93
N PHE A 114 8.62 -5.91 -1.78
CA PHE A 114 7.52 -6.31 -0.93
C PHE A 114 7.82 -6.02 0.55
N LYS A 115 9.02 -6.41 1.02
CA LYS A 115 9.49 -6.13 2.39
C LYS A 115 9.54 -4.63 2.66
N ALA A 116 10.07 -3.84 1.72
CA ALA A 116 10.10 -2.38 1.83
C ALA A 116 8.68 -1.79 1.92
N THR A 117 7.79 -2.20 1.03
CA THR A 117 6.38 -1.76 1.02
C THR A 117 5.68 -2.07 2.34
N ALA A 118 5.86 -3.28 2.87
CA ALA A 118 5.32 -3.68 4.17
C ALA A 118 5.88 -2.81 5.31
N ALA A 119 7.20 -2.59 5.32
CA ALA A 119 7.85 -1.77 6.35
C ALA A 119 7.33 -0.31 6.33
N PHE A 120 7.25 0.33 5.16
CA PHE A 120 6.69 1.68 5.03
C PHE A 120 5.20 1.73 5.40
N GLY A 121 4.44 0.67 5.08
CA GLY A 121 3.07 0.49 5.52
C GLY A 121 2.94 0.58 7.04
N VAL A 122 3.70 -0.24 7.76
CA VAL A 122 3.70 -0.26 9.23
C VAL A 122 4.17 1.06 9.83
N ILE A 123 5.25 1.66 9.31
CA ILE A 123 5.76 2.94 9.80
C ILE A 123 4.70 4.04 9.68
N THR A 124 4.04 4.13 8.53
CA THR A 124 3.00 5.14 8.30
C THR A 124 1.76 4.89 9.16
N ASP A 125 1.39 3.63 9.39
CA ASP A 125 0.27 3.28 10.28
C ASP A 125 0.56 3.68 11.73
N VAL A 126 1.75 3.34 12.24
CA VAL A 126 2.18 3.72 13.59
C VAL A 126 2.23 5.24 13.72
N MET A 127 2.75 5.98 12.73
CA MET A 127 2.75 7.44 12.76
C MET A 127 1.34 8.04 12.86
N ILE A 128 0.39 7.54 12.06
CA ILE A 128 -1.01 8.00 12.08
C ILE A 128 -1.67 7.70 13.43
N ILE A 129 -1.39 6.53 14.01
CA ILE A 129 -1.91 6.12 15.32
C ILE A 129 -1.29 6.93 16.47
N CYS A 130 -0.01 7.30 16.37
CA CYS A 130 0.67 8.10 17.38
C CYS A 130 0.23 9.56 17.37
N LEU A 131 -0.23 10.08 16.22
CA LEU A 131 -0.66 11.47 16.05
C LEU A 131 -1.72 11.97 17.07
N PRO A 132 -2.78 11.21 17.40
CA PRO A 132 -3.76 11.60 18.41
C PRO A 132 -3.26 11.49 19.86
N ILE A 133 -2.21 10.73 20.16
CA ILE A 133 -1.74 10.50 21.54
C ILE A 133 -1.30 11.80 22.25
N PRO A 134 -0.39 12.63 21.70
CA PRO A 134 0.00 13.88 22.33
C PRO A 134 -1.15 14.89 22.38
N MET A 135 -2.09 14.82 21.42
CA MET A 135 -3.30 15.64 21.45
C MET A 135 -4.23 15.27 22.63
N VAL A 136 -4.40 13.98 22.90
CA VAL A 136 -5.23 13.49 24.02
C VAL A 136 -4.60 13.84 25.37
N LEU A 137 -3.27 13.82 25.46
CA LEU A 137 -2.56 14.18 26.69
C LEU A 137 -2.59 15.69 26.98
N SER A 138 -2.60 16.54 25.94
CA SER A 138 -2.56 18.00 26.12
C SER A 138 -3.92 18.67 26.21
N LEU A 139 -5.03 17.98 25.92
CA LEU A 139 -6.34 18.62 25.79
C LEU A 139 -7.45 17.70 26.32
N HIS A 140 -8.13 18.18 27.37
CA HIS A 140 -9.27 17.57 28.06
C HIS A 140 -10.48 17.40 27.09
N ILE A 141 -10.39 16.51 26.09
CA ILE A 141 -11.38 16.37 25.00
C ILE A 141 -12.14 15.04 25.06
N SER A 142 -13.42 15.15 24.69
CA SER A 142 -14.54 14.22 24.85
C SER A 142 -14.39 12.82 24.23
N THR A 143 -15.07 11.88 24.88
CA THR A 143 -15.16 10.42 24.68
C THR A 143 -15.32 9.95 23.24
N ARG A 144 -15.80 10.78 22.31
CA ARG A 144 -15.95 10.44 20.88
C ARG A 144 -14.63 10.11 20.18
N LYS A 145 -13.50 10.74 20.57
CA LYS A 145 -12.19 10.46 19.95
C LYS A 145 -11.57 9.14 20.45
N LYS A 146 -11.90 8.76 21.69
CA LYS A 146 -11.52 7.48 22.31
C LYS A 146 -12.18 6.29 21.60
N VAL A 147 -13.43 6.49 21.14
CA VAL A 147 -14.19 5.48 20.37
C VAL A 147 -13.61 5.29 18.96
N GLY A 148 -13.14 6.34 18.29
CA GLY A 148 -12.47 6.23 16.99
C GLY A 148 -11.18 5.40 17.03
N LEU A 149 -10.36 5.58 18.08
CA LEU A 149 -9.12 4.82 18.27
C LEU A 149 -9.39 3.32 18.54
N LEU A 150 -10.42 3.02 19.36
CA LEU A 150 -10.86 1.65 19.62
C LEU A 150 -11.47 0.99 18.37
N ALA A 151 -12.24 1.75 17.57
CA ALA A 151 -12.79 1.26 16.30
C ALA A 151 -11.69 0.96 15.27
N LEU A 152 -10.66 1.80 15.18
CA LEU A 152 -9.51 1.58 14.30
C LEU A 152 -8.69 0.35 14.73
N PHE A 153 -8.48 0.16 16.04
CA PHE A 153 -7.82 -1.05 16.56
C PHE A 153 -8.65 -2.32 16.33
N GLY A 154 -9.98 -2.23 16.40
CA GLY A 154 -10.87 -3.35 16.09
C GLY A 154 -10.81 -3.74 14.61
N ILE A 155 -10.86 -2.75 13.71
CA ILE A 155 -10.93 -2.98 12.26
C ILE A 155 -9.57 -3.35 11.67
N GLY A 156 -8.46 -2.84 12.20
CA GLY A 156 -7.12 -3.14 11.70
C GLY A 156 -6.58 -4.53 12.11
N SER A 157 -7.29 -5.27 12.96
CA SER A 157 -6.90 -6.63 13.39
C SER A 157 -7.51 -7.76 12.54
N MET A 158 -8.23 -7.41 11.47
CA MET A 158 -8.99 -8.33 10.61
C MET A 158 -8.41 -8.39 9.20
#